data_AF-A0A2V6D7C7-F1
#
_entry.id   AF-A0A2V6D7C7-F1
#
_cell.length_a   1.000
_cell.length_b   1.000
_cell.length_c   1.000
_cell.angle_alpha   90.00
_cell.angle_beta   90.00
_cell.angle_gamma   90.00
#
_symmetry.space_group_name_H-M   'P 1'
#
loop_
_entity.id
_entity.type
_entity.pdbx_description
1 polymer ?
#
loop_
_entity_poly.entity_id
_entity_poly.type
_entity_poly.pdbx_seq_one_letter_code
_entity_poly.pdbx_strand_id
1 'polypeptide(L)'
;VRDAKTGFTFFNIEGHQYYYDAQGQLLSIQGGRLLISKEFANSLGRPADAGLAVGKISVGAAMRPIQIDQLVNGEQKSMVMPPLRGAAGADAPVPGPDVIVGEIESVVQFGSAGTQVGLAAGTDSCNNGDQPVDWFQLPNTDHPVVPQNLYRMSVGTFNNDRFEQIGHSWMKHTFFALEDTVCGACNTTNCQTGTHLCPGCSDPYTADLNGNQSQIGSRAWVNPFTGSFPSGADNHSGHAHDGVSHRIRVEVNDLNTNLNPDATYFAEAAYLSPHEYTWCQAHPGQCNMYNNVSYRQFSVTGINNFTFSPLGSTVRMQPAIMAWAATGAVVNQIQPDPGNDGIWFMGYKVINPTPGVWHYEYALYNENLDRSIQSFSVPLGAGVNISNIAFHAPPQEPGWANDGTLNNQGYSSTPWQVTQDAGSITWNCETFAQNQNANAIRFGTLYNFRFDADQPPQSANATAGFFKTGSPITVAIQAPAGASPTPTPTATATTTPTPTPTATPTPTATPAPRPIPTPKPRHPTPPPRP
;
A
#
# COMPACT_ATOMS: atom_id res chain seq x y z
N VAL A 1 -20.53 19.68 -1.81
CA VAL A 1 -19.74 19.01 -2.86
C VAL A 1 -19.83 19.83 -4.12
N ARG A 2 -18.70 20.36 -4.58
CA ARG A 2 -18.62 21.28 -5.73
C ARG A 2 -17.50 20.85 -6.66
N ASP A 3 -17.66 21.11 -7.94
CA ASP A 3 -16.56 21.03 -8.89
C ASP A 3 -15.50 22.08 -8.52
N ALA A 4 -14.23 21.67 -8.44
CA ALA A 4 -13.15 22.56 -8.04
C ALA A 4 -12.76 23.57 -9.14
N LYS A 5 -12.99 23.24 -10.42
CA LYS A 5 -12.62 24.07 -11.57
C LYS A 5 -13.70 25.06 -11.94
N THR A 6 -14.97 24.64 -11.91
CA THR A 6 -16.12 25.45 -12.35
C THR A 6 -16.88 26.08 -11.19
N GLY A 7 -16.69 25.58 -9.97
CA GLY A 7 -17.44 26.03 -8.79
C GLY A 7 -18.88 25.50 -8.72
N PHE A 8 -19.32 24.73 -9.73
CA PHE A 8 -20.67 24.17 -9.80
C PHE A 8 -20.98 23.29 -8.59
N THR A 9 -22.05 23.59 -7.86
CA THR A 9 -22.40 22.85 -6.64
C THR A 9 -23.32 21.69 -6.98
N PHE A 10 -22.88 20.45 -6.75
CA PHE A 10 -23.71 19.25 -6.99
C PHE A 10 -24.59 18.92 -5.79
N PHE A 11 -24.01 18.90 -4.59
CA PHE A 11 -24.70 18.46 -3.37
C PHE A 11 -24.37 19.35 -2.17
N ASN A 12 -25.35 19.56 -1.30
CA ASN A 12 -25.16 20.09 0.05
C ASN A 12 -24.97 18.92 1.04
N ILE A 13 -24.25 19.17 2.15
CA ILE A 13 -24.03 18.16 3.19
C ILE A 13 -24.72 18.62 4.47
N GLU A 14 -25.58 17.78 5.04
CA GLU A 14 -26.34 18.09 6.27
C GLU A 14 -26.23 16.95 7.29
N GLY A 15 -26.26 17.29 8.59
CA GLY A 15 -26.32 16.30 9.68
C GLY A 15 -25.03 15.51 9.89
N HIS A 16 -23.89 16.03 9.42
CA HIS A 16 -22.58 15.43 9.61
C HIS A 16 -22.04 15.69 11.02
N GLN A 17 -21.25 14.75 11.54
CA GLN A 17 -20.42 14.95 12.73
C GLN A 17 -18.97 15.21 12.28
N TYR A 18 -18.40 16.32 12.74
CA TYR A 18 -16.99 16.61 12.58
C TYR A 18 -16.21 16.04 13.77
N TYR A 19 -15.16 15.28 13.48
CA TYR A 19 -14.18 14.86 14.46
C TYR A 19 -12.79 15.24 13.95
N TYR A 20 -12.08 16.03 14.73
CA TYR A 20 -10.71 16.43 14.45
C TYR A 20 -9.79 15.91 15.55
N ASP A 21 -8.81 15.10 15.15
CA ASP A 21 -7.71 14.64 15.99
C ASP A 21 -6.41 15.31 15.53
N ALA A 22 -5.92 16.23 16.34
CA ALA A 22 -4.69 16.96 16.07
C ALA A 22 -3.43 16.10 16.23
N GLN A 23 -3.45 15.10 17.13
CA GLN A 23 -2.30 14.22 17.37
C GLN A 23 -2.20 13.14 16.30
N GLY A 24 -3.33 12.56 15.92
CA GLY A 24 -3.43 11.61 14.81
C GLY A 24 -3.44 12.25 13.41
N GLN A 25 -3.30 13.59 13.32
CA GLN A 25 -3.32 14.32 12.05
C GLN A 25 -4.55 13.95 11.20
N LEU A 26 -5.73 13.88 11.80
CA LEU A 26 -6.92 13.33 11.15
C LEU A 26 -8.10 14.28 11.27
N LEU A 27 -8.69 14.64 10.14
CA LEU A 27 -10.04 15.19 10.08
C LEU A 27 -10.98 14.13 9.54
N SER A 28 -12.06 13.87 10.26
CA SER A 28 -13.12 12.99 9.79
C SER A 28 -14.48 13.68 9.84
N ILE A 29 -15.27 13.40 8.81
CA ILE A 29 -16.68 13.78 8.69
C ILE A 29 -17.44 12.48 8.58
N GLN A 30 -18.35 12.21 9.52
CA GLN A 30 -19.15 10.98 9.52
C GLN A 30 -20.64 11.29 9.48
N GLY A 31 -21.41 10.39 8.85
CA GLY A 31 -22.86 10.43 8.88
C GLY A 31 -23.54 11.57 8.10
N GLY A 32 -22.80 12.32 7.27
CA GLY A 32 -23.35 13.42 6.49
C GLY A 32 -24.35 12.92 5.44
N ARG A 33 -25.51 13.58 5.31
CA ARG A 33 -26.46 13.35 4.22
C ARG A 33 -26.12 14.23 3.03
N LEU A 34 -26.05 13.65 1.84
CA LEU A 34 -25.92 14.37 0.58
C LEU A 34 -27.30 14.79 0.08
N LEU A 35 -27.53 16.09 0.00
CA LEU A 35 -28.77 16.69 -0.50
C LEU A 35 -28.50 17.26 -1.90
N ILE A 36 -29.38 17.04 -2.88
CA ILE A 36 -29.25 17.68 -4.20
C ILE A 36 -29.23 19.21 -4.04
N SER A 37 -28.24 19.88 -4.63
CA SER A 37 -28.20 21.34 -4.58
C SER A 37 -29.26 21.96 -5.49
N LYS A 38 -29.64 23.22 -5.24
CA LYS A 38 -30.55 23.96 -6.13
C LYS A 38 -29.99 24.11 -7.55
N GLU A 39 -28.68 24.30 -7.66
CA GLU A 39 -27.97 24.47 -8.93
C GLU A 39 -28.01 23.18 -9.76
N PHE A 40 -27.78 22.03 -9.11
CA PHE A 40 -27.80 20.73 -9.76
C PHE A 40 -29.22 20.29 -10.13
N ALA A 41 -30.19 20.49 -9.23
CA ALA A 41 -31.61 20.25 -9.51
C ALA A 41 -32.09 21.02 -10.75
N ASN A 42 -31.68 22.28 -10.90
CA ASN A 42 -32.01 23.10 -12.07
C ASN A 42 -31.35 22.58 -13.35
N SER A 43 -30.08 22.16 -13.29
CA SER A 43 -29.37 21.62 -14.46
C SER A 43 -29.96 20.30 -14.97
N LEU A 44 -30.58 19.52 -14.09
CA LEU A 44 -31.27 18.27 -14.41
C LEU A 44 -32.70 18.50 -14.90
N GLY A 45 -33.19 19.75 -14.96
CA GLY A 45 -34.57 20.06 -15.28
C GLY A 45 -35.57 19.65 -14.20
N ARG A 46 -35.12 19.44 -12.95
CA ARG A 46 -35.91 18.91 -11.83
C ARG A 46 -35.79 19.80 -10.58
N PRO A 47 -36.25 21.07 -10.64
CA PRO A 47 -36.05 22.05 -9.57
C PRO A 47 -36.69 21.65 -8.22
N ALA A 48 -37.73 20.80 -8.25
CA ALA A 48 -38.40 20.29 -7.05
C ALA A 48 -37.54 19.34 -6.20
N ASP A 49 -36.48 18.76 -6.78
CA ASP A 49 -35.61 17.80 -6.09
C ASP A 49 -34.51 18.49 -5.27
N ALA A 50 -34.41 19.83 -5.33
CA ALA A 50 -33.47 20.59 -4.51
C ALA A 50 -33.73 20.31 -3.01
N GLY A 51 -32.68 19.89 -2.30
CA GLY A 51 -32.77 19.51 -0.89
C GLY A 51 -33.15 18.04 -0.64
N LEU A 52 -33.38 17.23 -1.68
CA LEU A 52 -33.68 15.81 -1.51
C LEU A 52 -32.41 15.02 -1.15
N ALA A 53 -32.49 14.18 -0.12
CA ALA A 53 -31.39 13.33 0.33
C ALA A 53 -31.20 12.14 -0.62
N VAL A 54 -30.03 12.06 -1.24
CA VAL A 54 -29.71 11.04 -2.26
C VAL A 54 -28.61 10.08 -1.83
N GLY A 55 -27.99 10.33 -0.68
CA GLY A 55 -26.95 9.45 -0.16
C GLY A 55 -26.38 9.89 1.17
N LYS A 56 -25.41 9.14 1.65
CA LYS A 56 -24.57 9.50 2.78
C LYS A 56 -23.14 9.70 2.31
N ILE A 57 -22.40 10.55 3.02
CA ILE A 57 -20.99 10.80 2.80
C ILE A 57 -20.25 10.67 4.11
N SER A 58 -19.05 10.08 4.05
CA SER A 58 -18.06 10.18 5.09
C SER A 58 -16.72 10.51 4.45
N VAL A 59 -15.95 11.37 5.09
CA VAL A 59 -14.67 11.88 4.58
C VAL A 59 -13.64 11.67 5.66
N GLY A 60 -12.50 11.08 5.33
CA GLY A 60 -11.29 11.10 6.14
C GLY A 60 -10.22 11.88 5.40
N ALA A 61 -9.52 12.76 6.10
CA ALA A 61 -8.40 13.51 5.55
C ALA A 61 -7.24 13.47 6.55
N ALA A 62 -6.06 13.07 6.07
CA ALA A 62 -4.83 13.30 6.81
C ALA A 62 -4.51 14.80 6.74
N MET A 63 -4.39 15.44 7.90
CA MET A 63 -4.16 16.86 8.09
C MET A 63 -2.69 17.09 8.39
N ARG A 64 -2.06 18.07 7.73
CA ARG A 64 -0.72 18.55 8.13
C ARG A 64 -0.84 19.93 8.76
N PRO A 65 -0.11 20.22 9.85
CA PRO A 65 -0.09 21.56 10.41
C PRO A 65 0.49 22.54 9.37
N ILE A 66 -0.17 23.68 9.21
CA ILE A 66 0.35 24.83 8.47
C ILE A 66 0.93 25.82 9.48
N GLN A 67 2.07 26.42 9.17
CA GLN A 67 2.67 27.46 10.00
C GLN A 67 2.05 28.82 9.63
N ILE A 68 1.64 29.59 10.64
CA ILE A 68 1.19 30.98 10.47
C ILE A 68 2.35 31.90 10.81
N ASP A 69 3.01 32.48 9.81
CA ASP A 69 4.22 33.31 10.02
C ASP A 69 3.91 34.75 10.45
N GLN A 70 2.71 35.27 10.22
CA GLN A 70 2.38 36.66 10.61
C GLN A 70 0.90 36.89 10.89
N LEU A 71 0.62 37.32 12.13
CA LEU A 71 -0.67 37.88 12.56
C LEU A 71 -0.52 39.40 12.74
N VAL A 72 -1.38 40.20 12.12
CA VAL A 72 -1.44 41.66 12.35
C VAL A 72 -2.87 42.01 12.76
N ASN A 73 -3.04 42.55 13.98
CA ASN A 73 -4.34 42.94 14.55
C ASN A 73 -5.42 41.85 14.53
N GLY A 74 -5.04 40.58 14.71
CA GLY A 74 -5.98 39.46 14.79
C GLY A 74 -6.48 38.94 13.43
N GLU A 75 -6.03 39.50 12.31
CA GLU A 75 -6.29 38.97 10.97
C GLU A 75 -5.03 38.34 10.35
N GLN A 76 -5.24 37.20 9.68
CA GLN A 76 -4.21 36.40 9.01
C GLN A 76 -3.76 37.10 7.73
N LYS A 77 -2.50 37.55 7.67
CA LYS A 77 -1.96 38.33 6.53
C LYS A 77 -1.17 37.52 5.50
N SER A 78 -0.72 36.31 5.86
CA SER A 78 -0.04 35.38 4.96
C SER A 78 -0.33 33.93 5.36
N MET A 79 -0.43 33.05 4.36
CA MET A 79 -0.55 31.60 4.54
C MET A 79 0.48 30.97 3.59
N VAL A 80 1.44 30.22 4.15
CA VAL A 80 2.35 29.40 3.35
C VAL A 80 1.84 27.97 3.40
N MET A 81 1.41 27.46 2.25
CA MET A 81 1.18 26.02 2.10
C MET A 81 2.54 25.33 2.24
N PRO A 82 2.69 24.25 3.05
CA PRO A 82 3.90 23.45 3.01
C PRO A 82 4.14 22.99 1.56
N PRO A 83 5.38 23.06 1.05
CA PRO A 83 5.67 22.69 -0.33
C PRO A 83 5.15 21.28 -0.64
N LEU A 84 4.51 21.13 -1.79
CA LEU A 84 4.24 19.82 -2.38
C LEU A 84 5.59 19.12 -2.54
N ARG A 85 5.79 18.00 -1.83
CA ARG A 85 6.98 17.15 -1.97
C ARG A 85 7.15 16.78 -3.45
N GLY A 86 8.11 17.40 -4.12
CA GLY A 86 8.30 17.27 -5.56
C GLY A 86 9.36 18.17 -6.18
N ALA A 87 9.86 19.18 -5.47
CA ALA A 87 11.06 19.92 -5.88
C ALA A 87 11.82 20.34 -4.62
N ALA A 88 13.14 20.11 -4.60
CA ALA A 88 13.99 20.57 -3.51
C ALA A 88 13.93 22.10 -3.39
N GLY A 89 13.73 22.58 -2.17
CA GLY A 89 13.88 23.98 -1.82
C GLY A 89 14.01 24.13 -0.32
N ALA A 90 15.25 24.20 0.18
CA ALA A 90 15.63 24.87 1.42
C ALA A 90 14.74 24.63 2.67
N ASP A 91 14.28 23.39 2.90
CA ASP A 91 13.68 23.06 4.19
C ASP A 91 14.80 22.89 5.23
N ALA A 92 14.53 23.34 6.46
CA ALA A 92 15.46 23.11 7.58
C ALA A 92 15.70 21.59 7.72
N PRO A 93 16.93 21.14 7.99
CA PRO A 93 17.20 19.72 8.12
C PRO A 93 16.31 19.09 9.19
N VAL A 94 15.88 17.85 8.96
CA VAL A 94 15.07 17.13 9.95
C VAL A 94 15.94 16.75 11.15
N PRO A 95 15.41 16.73 12.38
CA PRO A 95 16.20 16.29 13.54
C PRO A 95 16.72 14.85 13.37
N GLY A 96 18.00 14.64 13.65
CA GLY A 96 18.67 13.34 13.56
C GLY A 96 19.37 13.08 12.22
N PRO A 97 20.02 11.91 12.06
CA PRO A 97 20.46 11.42 10.76
C PRO A 97 19.24 11.11 9.88
N ASP A 98 19.34 11.41 8.58
CA ASP A 98 18.30 11.13 7.59
C ASP A 98 18.94 10.86 6.24
N VAL A 99 19.17 9.58 5.91
CA VAL A 99 19.72 9.21 4.60
C VAL A 99 18.63 8.82 3.63
N ILE A 100 18.52 9.58 2.54
CA ILE A 100 17.55 9.32 1.47
C ILE A 100 18.27 9.06 0.15
N VAL A 101 17.59 8.38 -0.78
CA VAL A 101 17.99 8.40 -2.19
C VAL A 101 17.56 9.74 -2.79
N GLY A 102 18.52 10.61 -3.03
CA GLY A 102 18.34 11.92 -3.65
C GLY A 102 18.09 11.86 -5.15
N GLU A 103 18.90 11.09 -5.86
CA GLU A 103 18.77 10.94 -7.30
C GLU A 103 19.04 9.49 -7.70
N ILE A 104 18.27 8.99 -8.67
CA ILE A 104 18.61 7.79 -9.44
C ILE A 104 19.00 8.26 -10.83
N GLU A 105 20.29 8.35 -11.08
CA GLU A 105 20.83 9.08 -12.23
C GLU A 105 20.76 8.26 -13.53
N SER A 106 21.02 6.96 -13.42
CA SER A 106 21.22 6.08 -14.57
C SER A 106 20.83 4.65 -14.23
N VAL A 107 20.58 3.84 -15.27
CA VAL A 107 20.54 2.38 -15.20
C VAL A 107 21.41 1.86 -16.33
N VAL A 108 22.35 0.99 -16.01
CA VAL A 108 23.33 0.45 -16.95
C VAL A 108 23.25 -1.07 -16.98
N GLN A 109 23.26 -1.65 -18.18
CA GLN A 109 23.44 -3.08 -18.38
C GLN A 109 24.93 -3.42 -18.43
N PHE A 110 25.35 -4.47 -17.72
CA PHE A 110 26.73 -4.93 -17.66
C PHE A 110 26.97 -6.19 -18.49
N GLY A 111 26.50 -7.33 -17.99
CA GLY A 111 26.69 -8.63 -18.59
C GLY A 111 25.39 -9.41 -18.65
N SER A 112 25.47 -10.63 -19.19
CA SER A 112 24.36 -11.57 -19.27
C SER A 112 24.79 -12.96 -18.80
N ALA A 113 23.81 -13.75 -18.36
CA ALA A 113 23.97 -15.15 -18.01
C ALA A 113 22.66 -15.88 -18.32
N GLY A 114 22.72 -16.89 -19.18
CA GLY A 114 21.51 -17.58 -19.65
C GLY A 114 20.54 -16.62 -20.33
N THR A 115 19.31 -16.56 -19.82
CA THR A 115 18.22 -15.69 -20.32
C THR A 115 18.19 -14.32 -19.65
N GLN A 116 19.15 -14.01 -18.77
CA GLN A 116 19.12 -12.85 -17.90
C GLN A 116 20.24 -11.87 -18.20
N VAL A 117 19.98 -10.61 -17.85
CA VAL A 117 20.96 -9.52 -17.86
C VAL A 117 21.15 -8.97 -16.45
N GLY A 118 22.36 -8.46 -16.19
CA GLY A 118 22.74 -7.83 -14.93
C GLY A 118 22.76 -6.32 -15.09
N LEU A 119 21.99 -5.62 -14.28
CA LEU A 119 21.88 -4.17 -14.30
C LEU A 119 22.34 -3.56 -12.97
N ALA A 120 22.71 -2.29 -12.97
CA ALA A 120 22.82 -1.50 -11.76
C ALA A 120 22.35 -0.07 -12.02
N ALA A 121 21.84 0.58 -10.98
CA ALA A 121 21.45 1.97 -10.99
C ALA A 121 22.55 2.85 -10.39
N GLY A 122 22.79 4.02 -10.98
CA GLY A 122 23.56 5.09 -10.34
C GLY A 122 22.68 5.85 -9.35
N THR A 123 23.20 6.16 -8.17
CA THR A 123 22.44 6.76 -7.07
C THR A 123 23.23 7.84 -6.36
N ASP A 124 22.55 8.91 -5.97
CA ASP A 124 23.07 9.91 -5.04
C ASP A 124 22.32 9.80 -3.72
N SER A 125 23.04 9.50 -2.64
CA SER A 125 22.50 9.66 -1.29
C SER A 125 22.45 11.13 -0.90
N CYS A 126 21.47 11.51 -0.08
CA CYS A 126 21.45 12.78 0.64
C CYS A 126 21.42 12.54 2.14
N ASN A 127 22.11 13.36 2.91
CA ASN A 127 21.77 13.55 4.31
C ASN A 127 20.82 14.75 4.44
N ASN A 128 19.54 14.48 4.63
CA ASN A 128 18.50 15.50 4.78
C ASN A 128 18.26 15.89 6.26
N GLY A 129 19.09 15.34 7.16
CA GLY A 129 19.02 15.50 8.60
C GLY A 129 20.00 16.55 9.13
N ASP A 130 19.89 16.87 10.43
CA ASP A 130 20.75 17.83 11.12
C ASP A 130 21.98 17.19 11.80
N GLN A 131 22.09 15.85 11.78
CA GLN A 131 23.25 15.10 12.28
C GLN A 131 24.03 14.44 11.14
N PRO A 132 25.36 14.27 11.27
CA PRO A 132 26.13 13.42 10.38
C PRO A 132 25.60 11.97 10.35
N VAL A 133 25.65 11.31 9.20
CA VAL A 133 25.34 9.88 9.04
C VAL A 133 26.64 9.10 8.91
N ASP A 134 26.75 7.94 9.55
CA ASP A 134 27.99 7.17 9.57
C ASP A 134 28.23 6.49 8.21
N TRP A 135 29.48 6.50 7.75
CA TRP A 135 29.88 6.06 6.40
C TRP A 135 31.17 5.23 6.43
N PHE A 136 31.38 4.49 7.52
CA PHE A 136 32.63 3.78 7.75
C PHE A 136 32.78 2.58 6.82
N GLN A 137 33.92 2.45 6.15
CA GLN A 137 34.20 1.29 5.32
C GLN A 137 34.26 -0.01 6.14
N LEU A 138 33.80 -1.12 5.52
CA LEU A 138 34.06 -2.48 6.00
C LEU A 138 35.55 -2.68 6.38
N PRO A 139 35.87 -3.41 7.47
CA PRO A 139 34.99 -4.29 8.24
C PRO A 139 34.14 -3.61 9.33
N ASN A 140 34.11 -2.26 9.40
CA ASN A 140 33.12 -1.57 10.23
C ASN A 140 31.70 -1.90 9.71
N THR A 141 30.73 -1.96 10.61
CA THR A 141 29.34 -2.32 10.31
C THR A 141 28.37 -1.15 10.49
N ASP A 142 28.89 0.07 10.66
CA ASP A 142 28.08 1.29 10.82
C ASP A 142 28.20 2.16 9.57
N HIS A 143 27.46 1.74 8.54
CA HIS A 143 27.34 2.42 7.26
C HIS A 143 26.11 1.91 6.51
N PRO A 144 25.54 2.70 5.58
CA PRO A 144 24.41 2.24 4.82
C PRO A 144 24.69 1.06 3.87
N VAL A 145 23.64 0.29 3.62
CA VAL A 145 23.57 -0.67 2.53
C VAL A 145 22.57 -0.21 1.47
N VAL A 146 22.87 -0.48 0.20
CA VAL A 146 22.13 0.05 -0.95
C VAL A 146 21.52 -1.06 -1.80
N PRO A 147 20.31 -1.56 -1.47
CA PRO A 147 19.55 -2.43 -2.37
C PRO A 147 19.01 -1.64 -3.57
N GLN A 148 18.90 -2.31 -4.72
CA GLN A 148 18.33 -1.74 -5.94
C GLN A 148 17.30 -2.70 -6.55
N ASN A 149 16.26 -2.14 -7.16
CA ASN A 149 15.15 -2.88 -7.75
C ASN A 149 14.77 -2.29 -9.11
N LEU A 150 14.21 -3.13 -9.99
CA LEU A 150 13.63 -2.71 -11.26
C LEU A 150 12.19 -3.23 -11.38
N TYR A 151 11.30 -2.36 -11.83
CA TYR A 151 9.89 -2.65 -12.00
C TYR A 151 9.43 -2.38 -13.43
N ARG A 152 8.42 -3.12 -13.87
CA ARG A 152 7.67 -2.89 -15.10
C ARG A 152 6.22 -2.60 -14.77
N MET A 153 5.69 -1.53 -15.35
CA MET A 153 4.26 -1.29 -15.43
C MET A 153 3.80 -1.57 -16.86
N SER A 154 2.77 -2.41 -17.00
CA SER A 154 2.32 -2.95 -18.28
C SER A 154 0.84 -3.34 -18.25
N VAL A 155 0.33 -3.78 -19.40
CA VAL A 155 -1.01 -4.34 -19.60
C VAL A 155 -2.14 -3.30 -19.48
N GLY A 156 -3.22 -3.56 -20.20
CA GLY A 156 -4.37 -2.67 -20.26
C GLY A 156 -4.22 -1.61 -21.34
N THR A 157 -5.28 -0.84 -21.56
CA THR A 157 -5.33 0.20 -22.61
C THR A 157 -4.23 1.25 -22.46
N PHE A 158 -3.75 1.47 -21.23
CA PHE A 158 -2.74 2.48 -20.90
C PHE A 158 -1.45 1.90 -20.31
N ASN A 159 -1.24 0.57 -20.40
CA ASN A 159 -0.08 -0.12 -19.80
C ASN A 159 0.14 0.19 -18.31
N ASN A 160 -0.95 0.32 -17.57
CA ASN A 160 -0.93 0.73 -16.16
C ASN A 160 -1.80 -0.14 -15.25
N ASP A 161 -2.28 -1.28 -15.75
CA ASP A 161 -3.13 -2.15 -14.96
C ASP A 161 -2.34 -3.05 -14.01
N ARG A 162 -1.06 -3.28 -14.31
CA ARG A 162 -0.18 -4.17 -13.56
C ARG A 162 1.17 -3.52 -13.31
N PHE A 163 1.64 -3.60 -12.06
CA PHE A 163 2.96 -3.15 -11.61
C PHE A 163 3.72 -4.33 -10.99
N GLU A 164 4.81 -4.74 -11.63
CA GLU A 164 5.58 -5.95 -11.31
C GLU A 164 7.04 -5.62 -11.04
N GLN A 165 7.62 -6.18 -9.99
CA GLN A 165 9.08 -6.16 -9.81
C GLN A 165 9.72 -7.25 -10.66
N ILE A 166 10.52 -6.86 -11.64
CA ILE A 166 11.14 -7.77 -12.61
C ILE A 166 12.59 -8.10 -12.27
N GLY A 167 13.16 -7.43 -11.27
CA GLY A 167 14.49 -7.75 -10.77
C GLY A 167 14.88 -6.99 -9.52
N HIS A 168 15.87 -7.52 -8.82
CA HIS A 168 16.49 -6.90 -7.67
C HIS A 168 17.96 -7.30 -7.57
N SER A 169 18.76 -6.47 -6.92
CA SER A 169 20.17 -6.75 -6.62
C SER A 169 20.36 -7.28 -5.22
N TRP A 170 21.55 -7.82 -4.94
CA TRP A 170 22.14 -7.75 -3.59
C TRP A 170 22.48 -6.27 -3.25
N MET A 171 23.19 -5.97 -2.16
CA MET A 171 23.34 -4.59 -1.68
C MET A 171 24.77 -4.11 -1.74
N LYS A 172 25.00 -2.91 -2.26
CA LYS A 172 26.29 -2.26 -2.09
C LYS A 172 26.48 -1.86 -0.63
N HIS A 173 27.70 -2.03 -0.12
CA HIS A 173 28.16 -1.38 1.12
C HIS A 173 28.80 -0.03 0.79
N THR A 174 28.34 1.05 1.43
CA THR A 174 29.00 2.35 1.32
C THR A 174 30.38 2.33 2.02
N PHE A 175 31.28 3.24 1.64
CA PHE A 175 32.67 3.18 2.14
C PHE A 175 33.39 4.52 2.25
N PHE A 176 32.92 5.55 1.54
CA PHE A 176 33.46 6.90 1.60
C PHE A 176 32.40 7.89 1.13
N ALA A 177 32.21 9.00 1.85
CA ALA A 177 31.27 10.06 1.48
C ALA A 177 31.98 11.26 0.84
N LEU A 178 31.59 11.63 -0.38
CA LEU A 178 32.24 12.70 -1.15
C LEU A 178 31.82 14.14 -0.79
N GLU A 179 30.65 14.32 -0.17
CA GLU A 179 30.12 15.62 0.28
C GLU A 179 29.75 16.60 -0.84
N ASP A 180 29.10 16.11 -1.89
CA ASP A 180 28.58 16.91 -3.00
C ASP A 180 27.31 17.70 -2.62
N THR A 181 26.76 18.46 -3.57
CA THR A 181 25.66 19.41 -3.34
C THR A 181 24.39 19.08 -4.13
N VAL A 182 24.18 17.82 -4.53
CA VAL A 182 23.00 17.43 -5.34
C VAL A 182 21.69 17.59 -4.56
N CYS A 183 21.78 17.48 -3.24
CA CYS A 183 20.61 17.42 -2.37
C CYS A 183 20.25 18.76 -1.72
N GLY A 184 21.23 19.66 -1.56
CA GLY A 184 21.05 20.93 -0.88
C GLY A 184 22.37 21.63 -0.62
N ALA A 185 22.34 22.59 0.31
CA ALA A 185 23.54 23.27 0.76
C ALA A 185 24.31 22.36 1.72
N CYS A 186 25.41 21.79 1.23
CA CYS A 186 26.27 20.92 2.02
C CYS A 186 26.94 21.68 3.17
N ASN A 187 26.76 21.18 4.41
CA ASN A 187 27.34 21.76 5.62
C ASN A 187 28.32 20.79 6.28
N THR A 188 29.61 21.01 6.05
CA THR A 188 30.71 20.24 6.65
C THR A 188 31.19 20.79 8.00
N THR A 189 30.53 21.82 8.54
CA THR A 189 30.89 22.39 9.85
C THR A 189 30.63 21.37 10.95
N ASN A 190 31.65 21.07 11.76
CA ASN A 190 31.58 20.05 12.83
C ASN A 190 31.23 18.64 12.35
N CYS A 191 31.49 18.33 11.08
CA CYS A 191 31.29 17.01 10.52
C CYS A 191 32.62 16.50 9.92
N GLN A 192 33.01 15.27 10.27
CA GLN A 192 34.21 14.65 9.73
C GLN A 192 33.90 14.02 8.37
N THR A 193 34.32 14.68 7.30
CA THR A 193 34.10 14.24 5.91
C THR A 193 34.79 12.92 5.59
N GLY A 194 34.27 12.21 4.58
CA GLY A 194 34.79 10.94 4.12
C GLY A 194 34.32 9.74 4.94
N THR A 195 34.27 9.87 6.27
CA THR A 195 33.76 8.81 7.16
C THR A 195 32.34 9.04 7.66
N HIS A 196 31.77 10.20 7.38
CA HIS A 196 30.35 10.51 7.59
C HIS A 196 29.84 11.19 6.33
N LEU A 197 28.54 11.10 6.07
CA LEU A 197 27.85 11.99 5.14
C LEU A 197 27.28 13.18 5.92
N CYS A 198 27.77 14.38 5.62
CA CYS A 198 27.46 15.57 6.40
C CYS A 198 26.05 16.15 6.11
N PRO A 199 25.44 16.89 7.06
CA PRO A 199 24.14 17.51 6.87
C PRO A 199 24.02 18.33 5.57
N GLY A 200 22.98 18.07 4.80
CA GLY A 200 22.69 18.72 3.52
C GLY A 200 23.58 18.28 2.35
N CYS A 201 24.57 17.44 2.59
CA CYS A 201 25.50 16.97 1.58
C CYS A 201 25.00 15.71 0.87
N SER A 202 25.61 15.39 -0.27
CA SER A 202 25.32 14.19 -1.05
C SER A 202 26.54 13.33 -1.30
N ASP A 203 26.34 12.04 -1.52
CA ASP A 203 27.39 11.12 -1.94
C ASP A 203 26.94 10.37 -3.20
N PRO A 204 27.62 10.58 -4.35
CA PRO A 204 27.26 9.93 -5.62
C PRO A 204 27.95 8.58 -5.78
N TYR A 205 27.18 7.59 -6.21
CA TYR A 205 27.66 6.30 -6.67
C TYR A 205 27.17 6.02 -8.09
N THR A 206 28.10 5.95 -9.04
CA THR A 206 27.78 5.58 -10.42
C THR A 206 27.22 4.16 -10.49
N ALA A 207 26.52 3.85 -11.59
CA ALA A 207 26.06 2.49 -11.85
C ALA A 207 27.22 1.48 -11.84
N ASP A 208 28.41 1.83 -12.32
CA ASP A 208 29.61 0.97 -12.26
C ASP A 208 30.02 0.64 -10.83
N LEU A 209 30.00 1.64 -9.95
CA LEU A 209 30.38 1.47 -8.56
C LEU A 209 29.30 0.69 -7.78
N ASN A 210 28.03 0.93 -8.08
CA ASN A 210 26.89 0.19 -7.54
C ASN A 210 26.77 -1.23 -8.09
N GLY A 211 27.24 -1.46 -9.31
CA GLY A 211 27.26 -2.76 -10.00
C GLY A 211 28.58 -3.53 -9.85
N ASN A 212 29.50 -3.06 -9.00
CA ASN A 212 30.77 -3.73 -8.75
C ASN A 212 30.56 -4.97 -7.88
N GLN A 213 30.54 -6.13 -8.53
CA GLN A 213 30.23 -7.43 -7.91
C GLN A 213 31.18 -7.83 -6.78
N SER A 214 32.36 -7.20 -6.66
CA SER A 214 33.31 -7.44 -5.55
C SER A 214 33.06 -6.57 -4.31
N GLN A 215 32.02 -5.74 -4.31
CA GLN A 215 31.65 -4.82 -3.22
C GLN A 215 30.16 -4.91 -2.85
N ILE A 216 29.50 -6.01 -3.24
CA ILE A 216 28.06 -6.18 -3.10
C ILE A 216 27.79 -7.39 -2.19
N GLY A 217 27.19 -7.14 -1.03
CA GLY A 217 26.83 -8.14 -0.03
C GLY A 217 25.39 -8.61 -0.15
N SER A 218 25.13 -9.86 0.22
CA SER A 218 23.79 -10.46 0.14
C SER A 218 22.78 -9.77 1.05
N ARG A 219 21.53 -9.64 0.57
CA ARG A 219 20.38 -9.19 1.38
C ARG A 219 20.17 -10.04 2.63
N ALA A 220 20.56 -11.32 2.62
CA ALA A 220 20.34 -12.21 3.76
C ALA A 220 21.16 -11.87 5.00
N TRP A 221 22.23 -11.06 4.87
CA TRP A 221 23.05 -10.63 5.99
C TRP A 221 22.46 -9.49 6.81
N VAL A 222 21.52 -8.74 6.23
CA VAL A 222 20.99 -7.52 6.82
C VAL A 222 19.66 -7.79 7.50
N ASN A 223 19.52 -7.33 8.73
CA ASN A 223 18.21 -7.10 9.32
C ASN A 223 17.64 -5.79 8.74
N PRO A 224 16.57 -5.83 7.94
CA PRO A 224 16.12 -4.67 7.19
C PRO A 224 15.49 -3.57 8.05
N PHE A 225 14.98 -3.90 9.24
CA PHE A 225 14.41 -2.92 10.16
C PHE A 225 15.50 -2.14 10.91
N THR A 226 16.54 -2.84 11.33
CA THR A 226 17.63 -2.25 12.14
C THR A 226 18.82 -1.78 11.31
N GLY A 227 18.91 -2.19 10.05
CA GLY A 227 20.08 -2.00 9.21
C GLY A 227 21.29 -2.86 9.60
N SER A 228 21.25 -3.62 10.70
CA SER A 228 22.41 -4.35 11.23
C SER A 228 22.87 -5.50 10.32
N PHE A 229 24.20 -5.64 10.16
CA PHE A 229 24.86 -6.71 9.43
C PHE A 229 26.23 -7.06 10.05
N PRO A 230 26.78 -8.27 9.80
CA PRO A 230 28.11 -8.65 10.26
C PRO A 230 29.24 -8.07 9.39
N SER A 231 30.44 -7.97 9.95
CA SER A 231 31.64 -7.38 9.31
C SER A 231 32.15 -8.10 8.05
N GLY A 232 31.58 -9.26 7.72
CA GLY A 232 31.93 -10.06 6.53
C GLY A 232 30.78 -10.21 5.54
N ALA A 233 29.79 -9.31 5.58
CA ALA A 233 28.58 -9.38 4.75
C ALA A 233 28.83 -9.27 3.23
N ASP A 234 30.04 -8.89 2.80
CA ASP A 234 30.49 -8.80 1.40
C ASP A 234 31.56 -9.85 1.04
N ASN A 235 31.64 -10.97 1.77
CA ASN A 235 32.66 -11.98 1.51
C ASN A 235 32.43 -12.73 0.19
N HIS A 236 33.30 -12.48 -0.79
CA HIS A 236 33.28 -13.13 -2.10
C HIS A 236 34.22 -14.34 -2.24
N SER A 237 34.76 -14.85 -1.14
CA SER A 237 35.63 -16.04 -1.17
C SER A 237 34.83 -17.30 -1.44
N GLY A 238 35.28 -18.15 -2.36
CA GLY A 238 34.67 -19.46 -2.61
C GLY A 238 33.63 -19.48 -3.74
N HIS A 239 33.47 -18.39 -4.49
CA HIS A 239 32.74 -18.38 -5.75
C HIS A 239 33.36 -17.45 -6.80
N ALA A 240 32.89 -17.56 -8.04
CA ALA A 240 33.26 -16.70 -9.15
C ALA A 240 32.02 -16.00 -9.70
N HIS A 241 32.14 -14.72 -10.04
CA HIS A 241 31.04 -13.94 -10.59
C HIS A 241 30.86 -14.21 -12.10
N ASP A 242 29.61 -14.25 -12.54
CA ASP A 242 29.21 -14.22 -13.94
C ASP A 242 28.66 -12.82 -14.34
N GLY A 243 28.06 -12.69 -15.53
CA GLY A 243 27.57 -11.40 -16.02
C GLY A 243 26.48 -10.74 -15.17
N VAL A 244 25.79 -11.51 -14.31
CA VAL A 244 24.61 -11.05 -13.57
C VAL A 244 24.75 -11.15 -12.06
N SER A 245 25.75 -11.88 -11.54
CA SER A 245 25.91 -12.17 -10.11
C SER A 245 25.78 -10.90 -9.27
N HIS A 246 24.92 -10.92 -8.26
CA HIS A 246 24.70 -9.86 -7.26
C HIS A 246 24.10 -8.54 -7.79
N ARG A 247 24.11 -8.32 -9.11
CA ARG A 247 23.49 -7.16 -9.78
C ARG A 247 21.97 -7.30 -9.80
N ILE A 248 21.27 -6.27 -10.28
CA ILE A 248 19.83 -6.38 -10.58
C ILE A 248 19.68 -7.42 -11.69
N ARG A 249 19.28 -8.64 -11.32
CA ARG A 249 19.04 -9.75 -12.25
C ARG A 249 17.64 -9.59 -12.86
N VAL A 250 17.58 -9.53 -14.19
CA VAL A 250 16.31 -9.35 -14.92
C VAL A 250 16.28 -10.32 -16.10
N GLU A 251 15.13 -10.96 -16.33
CA GLU A 251 14.91 -11.74 -17.55
C GLU A 251 14.89 -10.84 -18.78
N VAL A 252 15.60 -11.23 -19.85
CA VAL A 252 15.60 -10.49 -21.12
C VAL A 252 14.18 -10.28 -21.64
N ASN A 253 13.29 -11.27 -21.47
CA ASN A 253 11.90 -11.17 -21.91
C ASN A 253 11.09 -10.13 -21.14
N ASP A 254 11.50 -9.73 -19.93
CA ASP A 254 10.80 -8.67 -19.20
C ASP A 254 11.15 -7.27 -19.70
N LEU A 255 12.29 -7.12 -20.37
CA LEU A 255 12.77 -5.86 -20.95
C LEU A 255 12.57 -5.77 -22.47
N ASN A 256 12.42 -6.91 -23.14
CA ASN A 256 12.29 -6.99 -24.59
C ASN A 256 11.12 -6.15 -25.08
N THR A 257 11.42 -5.08 -25.83
CA THR A 257 10.41 -4.09 -26.24
C THR A 257 9.44 -4.63 -27.30
N ASN A 258 9.75 -5.76 -27.95
CA ASN A 258 8.79 -6.44 -28.82
C ASN A 258 7.76 -7.25 -28.02
N LEU A 259 8.13 -7.74 -26.83
CA LEU A 259 7.25 -8.50 -25.95
C LEU A 259 6.47 -7.60 -25.00
N ASN A 260 7.02 -6.42 -24.68
CA ASN A 260 6.44 -5.45 -23.77
C ASN A 260 6.28 -4.08 -24.45
N PRO A 261 5.49 -3.98 -25.54
CA PRO A 261 5.29 -2.73 -26.23
C PRO A 261 4.66 -1.70 -25.27
N ASP A 262 5.20 -0.48 -25.28
CA ASP A 262 4.72 0.66 -24.51
C ASP A 262 4.71 0.45 -22.97
N ALA A 263 5.42 -0.57 -22.46
CA ALA A 263 5.62 -0.74 -21.03
C ALA A 263 6.51 0.38 -20.47
N THR A 264 6.26 0.76 -19.21
CA THR A 264 7.07 1.75 -18.49
C THR A 264 7.88 1.08 -17.40
N TYR A 265 9.10 1.57 -17.18
CA TYR A 265 10.04 0.93 -16.27
C TYR A 265 10.45 1.91 -15.17
N PHE A 266 10.69 1.38 -13.98
CA PHE A 266 11.03 2.18 -12.79
C PHE A 266 12.20 1.54 -12.09
N ALA A 267 13.29 2.28 -11.92
CA ALA A 267 14.37 1.89 -11.03
C ALA A 267 14.10 2.47 -9.64
N GLU A 268 14.41 1.70 -8.62
CA GLU A 268 14.28 2.06 -7.21
C GLU A 268 15.57 1.69 -6.49
N ALA A 269 15.95 2.51 -5.52
CA ALA A 269 17.01 2.20 -4.59
C ALA A 269 16.58 2.60 -3.18
N ALA A 270 17.31 2.12 -2.19
CA ALA A 270 17.19 2.57 -0.81
C ALA A 270 18.56 2.71 -0.15
N TYR A 271 18.67 3.48 0.93
CA TYR A 271 19.82 3.49 1.83
C TYR A 271 19.38 3.05 3.23
N LEU A 272 19.73 1.83 3.65
CA LEU A 272 19.38 1.35 4.99
C LEU A 272 20.57 1.54 5.91
N SER A 273 20.39 2.36 6.97
CA SER A 273 21.47 2.72 7.90
C SER A 273 21.23 2.17 9.32
N PRO A 274 22.21 1.45 9.91
CA PRO A 274 22.21 1.12 11.34
C PRO A 274 22.14 2.35 12.25
N HIS A 275 22.77 3.46 11.84
CA HIS A 275 22.82 4.69 12.61
C HIS A 275 21.42 5.31 12.76
N GLU A 276 20.59 5.35 11.71
CA GLU A 276 19.22 5.88 11.80
C GLU A 276 18.34 5.08 12.76
N TYR A 277 18.46 3.74 12.73
CA TYR A 277 17.76 2.88 13.68
C TYR A 277 18.20 3.18 15.12
N THR A 278 19.52 3.23 15.37
CA THR A 278 20.10 3.50 16.68
C THR A 278 19.65 4.87 17.20
N TRP A 279 19.62 5.89 16.34
CA TRP A 279 19.10 7.21 16.66
C TRP A 279 17.62 7.16 17.03
N CYS A 280 16.79 6.49 16.22
CA CYS A 280 15.36 6.35 16.46
C CYS A 280 15.06 5.68 17.83
N GLN A 281 15.87 4.70 18.25
CA GLN A 281 15.72 4.09 19.58
C GLN A 281 15.99 5.07 20.73
N ALA A 282 16.98 5.95 20.58
CA ALA A 282 17.29 6.98 21.56
C ALA A 282 16.34 8.20 21.47
N HIS A 283 15.74 8.43 20.30
CA HIS A 283 14.89 9.58 20.00
C HIS A 283 13.60 9.16 19.26
N PRO A 284 12.61 8.53 19.93
CA PRO A 284 11.42 7.96 19.28
C PRO A 284 10.55 8.93 18.46
N GLY A 285 10.76 10.25 18.59
CA GLY A 285 10.09 11.29 17.79
C GLY A 285 10.89 11.79 16.58
N GLN A 286 12.08 11.24 16.33
CA GLN A 286 13.03 11.67 15.30
C GLN A 286 13.46 10.46 14.44
N CYS A 287 12.49 9.65 14.03
CA CYS A 287 12.73 8.41 13.30
C CYS A 287 12.57 8.64 11.80
N ASN A 288 13.69 8.77 11.10
CA ASN A 288 13.69 9.05 9.65
C ASN A 288 13.80 7.79 8.78
N MET A 289 14.16 6.62 9.34
CA MET A 289 14.43 5.35 8.63
C MET A 289 13.32 4.74 7.74
N TYR A 290 12.19 5.42 7.53
CA TYR A 290 11.07 4.99 6.68
C TYR A 290 10.88 5.87 5.42
N ASN A 291 11.81 6.80 5.15
CA ASN A 291 11.76 7.69 3.99
C ASN A 291 12.93 7.43 3.01
N ASN A 292 13.67 6.34 3.22
CA ASN A 292 14.98 6.11 2.63
C ASN A 292 14.95 5.44 1.24
N VAL A 293 13.75 5.22 0.69
CA VAL A 293 13.52 4.62 -0.64
C VAL A 293 13.05 5.70 -1.61
N SER A 294 13.58 5.68 -2.84
CA SER A 294 13.11 6.56 -3.92
C SER A 294 13.04 5.79 -5.23
N TYR A 295 12.28 6.31 -6.20
CA TYR A 295 12.23 5.72 -7.55
C TYR A 295 12.36 6.77 -8.65
N ARG A 296 12.73 6.31 -9.84
CA ARG A 296 12.68 7.11 -11.07
C ARG A 296 12.24 6.26 -12.25
N GLN A 297 11.47 6.87 -13.14
CA GLN A 297 11.04 6.23 -14.37
C GLN A 297 12.15 6.25 -15.43
N PHE A 298 12.23 5.21 -16.24
CA PHE A 298 13.15 5.09 -17.37
C PHE A 298 12.38 4.62 -18.61
N SER A 299 12.77 5.15 -19.79
CA SER A 299 12.46 4.48 -21.06
C SER A 299 13.47 3.37 -21.29
N VAL A 300 13.00 2.26 -21.85
CA VAL A 300 13.84 1.11 -22.23
C VAL A 300 13.76 0.92 -23.73
N THR A 301 14.91 0.69 -24.35
CA THR A 301 15.00 0.30 -25.77
C THR A 301 15.87 -0.94 -25.89
N GLY A 302 15.50 -1.87 -26.76
CA GLY A 302 16.29 -3.08 -27.02
C GLY A 302 15.49 -4.38 -27.01
N ILE A 303 16.14 -5.44 -27.49
CA ILE A 303 15.56 -6.79 -27.55
C ILE A 303 16.39 -7.76 -26.70
N ASN A 304 17.73 -7.71 -26.83
CA ASN A 304 18.69 -8.53 -26.07
C ASN A 304 19.78 -7.71 -25.38
N ASN A 305 19.95 -6.46 -25.80
CA ASN A 305 20.83 -5.46 -25.20
C ASN A 305 20.00 -4.20 -25.02
N PHE A 306 20.00 -3.66 -23.82
CA PHE A 306 19.06 -2.65 -23.39
C PHE A 306 19.78 -1.34 -23.09
N THR A 307 19.17 -0.25 -23.53
CA THR A 307 19.54 1.11 -23.11
C THR A 307 18.40 1.70 -22.31
N PHE A 308 18.76 2.36 -21.21
CA PHE A 308 17.84 3.01 -20.30
C PHE A 308 18.07 4.52 -20.37
N SER A 309 17.01 5.29 -20.56
CA SER A 309 17.09 6.76 -20.50
C SER A 309 16.17 7.29 -19.41
N PRO A 310 16.68 8.12 -18.49
CA PRO A 310 15.89 8.62 -17.38
C PRO A 310 14.72 9.48 -17.88
N LEU A 311 13.56 9.33 -17.25
CA LEU A 311 12.36 10.10 -17.50
C LEU A 311 11.93 10.82 -16.22
N GLY A 312 11.65 12.11 -16.34
CA GLY A 312 11.31 12.96 -15.19
C GLY A 312 12.45 13.05 -14.17
N SER A 313 12.16 13.65 -13.01
CA SER A 313 13.05 13.66 -11.85
C SER A 313 12.82 12.43 -10.96
N THR A 314 13.79 12.13 -10.09
CA THR A 314 13.59 11.14 -9.02
C THR A 314 12.44 11.56 -8.12
N VAL A 315 11.53 10.64 -7.83
CA VAL A 315 10.50 10.81 -6.81
C VAL A 315 11.10 10.37 -5.49
N ARG A 316 11.57 11.35 -4.73
CA ARG A 316 12.30 11.13 -3.48
C ARG A 316 11.38 10.62 -2.36
N MET A 317 11.92 9.74 -1.51
CA MET A 317 11.28 9.25 -0.27
C MET A 317 9.93 8.55 -0.48
N GLN A 318 9.76 7.90 -1.62
CA GLN A 318 8.60 7.08 -1.94
C GLN A 318 9.06 5.80 -2.65
N PRO A 319 8.51 4.63 -2.32
CA PRO A 319 8.77 3.41 -3.07
C PRO A 319 8.08 3.43 -4.44
N ALA A 320 8.60 2.66 -5.39
CA ALA A 320 8.17 2.64 -6.79
C ALA A 320 6.72 2.18 -6.97
N ILE A 321 6.18 1.38 -6.03
CA ILE A 321 4.75 1.02 -6.03
C ILE A 321 3.82 2.24 -5.99
N MET A 322 4.28 3.39 -5.48
CA MET A 322 3.53 4.65 -5.50
C MET A 322 3.34 5.22 -6.91
N ALA A 323 4.19 4.84 -7.88
CA ALA A 323 3.95 5.12 -9.29
C ALA A 323 2.65 4.47 -9.78
N TRP A 324 2.33 3.26 -9.29
CA TRP A 324 1.09 2.58 -9.64
C TRP A 324 -0.14 3.27 -9.04
N ALA A 325 -0.02 3.78 -7.81
CA ALA A 325 -1.09 4.57 -7.18
C ALA A 325 -1.48 5.80 -8.02
N ALA A 326 -0.50 6.44 -8.66
CA ALA A 326 -0.74 7.58 -9.56
C ALA A 326 -1.57 7.22 -10.82
N THR A 327 -1.80 5.93 -11.08
CA THR A 327 -2.60 5.43 -12.22
C THR A 327 -4.00 4.95 -11.84
N GLY A 328 -4.41 5.19 -10.58
CA GLY A 328 -5.73 4.81 -10.06
C GLY A 328 -5.76 3.49 -9.30
N ALA A 329 -4.61 2.84 -9.09
CA ALA A 329 -4.50 1.76 -8.10
C ALA A 329 -4.61 2.33 -6.67
N VAL A 330 -5.07 1.52 -5.73
CA VAL A 330 -5.04 1.87 -4.30
C VAL A 330 -3.79 1.24 -3.70
N VAL A 331 -2.97 2.03 -3.01
CA VAL A 331 -1.76 1.56 -2.32
C VAL A 331 -1.78 2.09 -0.89
N ASN A 332 -1.75 1.18 0.09
CA ASN A 332 -1.78 1.51 1.50
C ASN A 332 -0.53 0.97 2.20
N GLN A 333 0.14 1.82 2.97
CA GLN A 333 1.21 1.40 3.87
C GLN A 333 0.62 0.66 5.08
N ILE A 334 1.28 -0.42 5.47
CA ILE A 334 0.93 -1.29 6.58
C ILE A 334 2.13 -1.38 7.52
N GLN A 335 1.89 -1.17 8.81
CA GLN A 335 2.89 -1.29 9.86
C GLN A 335 2.39 -2.28 10.92
N PRO A 336 2.75 -3.57 10.80
CA PRO A 336 2.21 -4.62 11.67
C PRO A 336 2.60 -4.47 13.15
N ASP A 337 3.77 -3.88 13.43
CA ASP A 337 4.31 -3.75 14.78
C ASP A 337 5.08 -2.43 14.92
N PRO A 338 4.35 -1.31 15.08
CA PRO A 338 4.95 0.02 15.05
C PRO A 338 6.08 0.21 16.06
N GLY A 339 7.23 0.66 15.56
CA GLY A 339 8.44 0.90 16.36
C GLY A 339 9.29 -0.34 16.66
N ASN A 340 8.78 -1.55 16.40
CA ASN A 340 9.50 -2.81 16.65
C ASN A 340 9.82 -3.61 15.38
N ASP A 341 9.18 -3.28 14.26
CA ASP A 341 9.43 -3.88 12.95
C ASP A 341 9.08 -2.89 11.82
N GLY A 342 9.48 -3.24 10.61
CA GLY A 342 9.34 -2.42 9.42
C GLY A 342 7.92 -2.37 8.85
N ILE A 343 7.84 -1.81 7.64
CA ILE A 343 6.61 -1.54 6.91
C ILE A 343 6.57 -2.32 5.59
N TRP A 344 5.36 -2.49 5.08
CA TRP A 344 5.09 -3.04 3.77
C TRP A 344 3.85 -2.36 3.16
N PHE A 345 3.61 -2.53 1.87
CA PHE A 345 2.53 -1.85 1.15
C PHE A 345 1.60 -2.86 0.50
N MET A 346 0.30 -2.67 0.71
CA MET A 346 -0.79 -3.39 0.04
C MET A 346 -1.29 -2.55 -1.13
N GLY A 347 -1.03 -3.01 -2.35
CA GLY A 347 -1.52 -2.43 -3.59
C GLY A 347 -2.64 -3.27 -4.22
N TYR A 348 -3.68 -2.64 -4.76
CA TYR A 348 -4.66 -3.34 -5.58
C TYR A 348 -5.29 -2.46 -6.66
N LYS A 349 -5.70 -3.09 -7.76
CA LYS A 349 -6.49 -2.49 -8.85
C LYS A 349 -7.49 -3.52 -9.38
N VAL A 350 -8.71 -3.08 -9.63
CA VAL A 350 -9.76 -3.92 -10.25
C VAL A 350 -10.20 -3.27 -11.54
N ILE A 351 -10.14 -4.02 -12.64
CA ILE A 351 -10.59 -3.56 -13.96
C ILE A 351 -11.67 -4.49 -14.50
N ASN A 352 -12.49 -4.00 -15.43
CA ASN A 352 -13.52 -4.78 -16.12
C ASN A 352 -13.13 -4.90 -17.60
N PRO A 353 -12.24 -5.85 -17.97
CA PRO A 353 -11.72 -5.94 -19.34
C PRO A 353 -12.80 -6.28 -20.36
N THR A 354 -13.80 -7.05 -19.93
CA THR A 354 -15.00 -7.36 -20.70
C THR A 354 -16.23 -7.33 -19.78
N PRO A 355 -17.41 -6.95 -20.28
CA PRO A 355 -18.63 -6.94 -19.47
C PRO A 355 -18.87 -8.28 -18.75
N GLY A 356 -19.07 -8.23 -17.44
CA GLY A 356 -19.30 -9.42 -16.61
C GLY A 356 -18.03 -10.19 -16.19
N VAL A 357 -16.84 -9.72 -16.54
CA VAL A 357 -15.57 -10.26 -16.05
C VAL A 357 -14.78 -9.14 -15.37
N TRP A 358 -14.33 -9.38 -14.15
CA TRP A 358 -13.50 -8.45 -13.39
C TRP A 358 -12.13 -9.06 -13.14
N HIS A 359 -11.08 -8.33 -13.51
CA HIS A 359 -9.71 -8.71 -13.23
C HIS A 359 -9.28 -8.04 -11.92
N TYR A 360 -8.83 -8.85 -10.96
CA TYR A 360 -8.30 -8.41 -9.68
C TYR A 360 -6.78 -8.57 -9.72
N GLU A 361 -6.06 -7.46 -9.58
CA GLU A 361 -4.59 -7.42 -9.47
C GLU A 361 -4.21 -6.90 -8.08
N TYR A 362 -3.43 -7.68 -7.34
CA TYR A 362 -2.90 -7.35 -6.03
C TYR A 362 -1.37 -7.34 -6.06
N ALA A 363 -0.75 -6.42 -5.33
CA ALA A 363 0.69 -6.32 -5.16
C ALA A 363 1.05 -6.11 -3.69
N LEU A 364 1.95 -6.92 -3.15
CA LEU A 364 2.46 -6.79 -1.78
C LEU A 364 3.95 -6.45 -1.86
N TYR A 365 4.33 -5.22 -1.48
CA TYR A 365 5.73 -4.77 -1.43
C TYR A 365 6.23 -4.70 0.00
N ASN A 366 7.23 -5.50 0.35
CA ASN A 366 7.92 -5.41 1.63
C ASN A 366 9.06 -4.39 1.50
N GLU A 367 8.99 -3.26 2.20
CA GLU A 367 10.05 -2.25 2.17
C GLU A 367 11.18 -2.64 3.12
N ASN A 368 10.87 -2.77 4.42
CA ASN A 368 11.86 -3.08 5.45
C ASN A 368 11.33 -3.98 6.59
N LEU A 369 10.22 -4.69 6.37
CA LEU A 369 9.62 -5.61 7.34
C LEU A 369 10.48 -6.88 7.51
N ASP A 370 11.10 -7.06 8.67
CA ASP A 370 11.98 -8.19 8.96
C ASP A 370 11.21 -9.51 9.01
N ARG A 371 10.02 -9.52 9.62
CA ARG A 371 9.20 -10.74 9.73
C ARG A 371 8.79 -11.34 8.38
N SER A 372 8.85 -10.56 7.30
CA SER A 372 8.53 -10.98 5.92
C SER A 372 7.10 -11.55 5.78
N ILE A 373 6.64 -11.80 4.55
CA ILE A 373 5.27 -12.27 4.29
C ILE A 373 5.32 -13.65 3.63
N GLN A 374 4.54 -14.61 4.14
CA GLN A 374 4.48 -16.01 3.69
C GLN A 374 3.19 -16.34 2.93
N SER A 375 2.08 -15.69 3.26
CA SER A 375 0.78 -16.03 2.69
C SER A 375 -0.09 -14.80 2.43
N PHE A 376 -0.93 -14.89 1.41
CA PHE A 376 -1.93 -13.90 1.07
C PHE A 376 -3.24 -14.61 0.74
N SER A 377 -4.33 -14.23 1.41
CA SER A 377 -5.65 -14.84 1.26
C SER A 377 -6.70 -13.79 0.96
N VAL A 378 -7.41 -13.96 -0.16
CA VAL A 378 -8.49 -13.07 -0.61
C VAL A 378 -9.83 -13.79 -0.40
N PRO A 379 -10.80 -13.17 0.31
CA PRO A 379 -12.11 -13.76 0.48
C PRO A 379 -12.86 -13.81 -0.85
N LEU A 380 -13.60 -14.89 -1.07
CA LEU A 380 -14.50 -15.08 -2.20
C LEU A 380 -15.93 -15.17 -1.67
N GLY A 381 -16.83 -14.37 -2.23
CA GLY A 381 -18.25 -14.51 -1.91
C GLY A 381 -18.85 -15.83 -2.41
N ALA A 382 -19.96 -16.24 -1.81
CA ALA A 382 -20.64 -17.48 -2.18
C ALA A 382 -21.06 -17.46 -3.66
N GLY A 383 -20.71 -18.51 -4.41
CA GLY A 383 -21.06 -18.65 -5.83
C GLY A 383 -20.19 -17.84 -6.80
N VAL A 384 -19.14 -17.17 -6.32
CA VAL A 384 -18.12 -16.55 -7.19
C VAL A 384 -17.37 -17.63 -7.95
N ASN A 385 -17.27 -17.48 -9.27
CA ASN A 385 -16.39 -18.28 -10.11
C ASN A 385 -15.16 -17.45 -10.46
N ILE A 386 -13.98 -18.06 -10.32
CA ILE A 386 -12.70 -17.44 -10.67
C ILE A 386 -11.98 -18.22 -11.76
N SER A 387 -11.16 -17.53 -12.54
CA SER A 387 -10.31 -18.08 -13.61
C SER A 387 -9.03 -17.26 -13.73
N ASN A 388 -8.13 -17.65 -14.65
CA ASN A 388 -6.88 -16.92 -14.95
C ASN A 388 -6.04 -16.60 -13.70
N ILE A 389 -6.02 -17.53 -12.74
CA ILE A 389 -5.26 -17.41 -11.50
C ILE A 389 -3.78 -17.39 -11.85
N ALA A 390 -3.07 -16.36 -11.39
CA ALA A 390 -1.64 -16.25 -11.59
C ALA A 390 -0.94 -15.61 -10.38
N PHE A 391 0.37 -15.89 -10.32
CA PHE A 391 1.30 -15.41 -9.32
C PHE A 391 2.55 -14.88 -10.05
N HIS A 392 3.18 -13.85 -9.51
CA HIS A 392 4.46 -13.37 -9.98
C HIS A 392 5.35 -12.90 -8.83
N ALA A 393 6.63 -13.23 -8.93
CA ALA A 393 7.71 -12.80 -8.06
C ALA A 393 8.96 -12.55 -8.91
N PRO A 394 9.84 -11.62 -8.53
CA PRO A 394 11.11 -11.42 -9.21
C PRO A 394 12.02 -12.66 -9.09
N PRO A 395 12.98 -12.84 -10.02
CA PRO A 395 13.99 -13.89 -9.91
C PRO A 395 14.85 -13.68 -8.65
N GLN A 396 15.12 -14.77 -7.90
CA GLN A 396 16.04 -14.73 -6.76
C GLN A 396 17.47 -14.95 -7.23
N GLU A 397 18.44 -14.45 -6.46
CA GLU A 397 19.84 -14.86 -6.68
C GLU A 397 20.02 -16.35 -6.35
N PRO A 398 20.80 -17.09 -7.17
CA PRO A 398 21.18 -18.45 -6.84
C PRO A 398 22.04 -18.47 -5.58
N GLY A 399 22.19 -19.65 -4.99
CA GLY A 399 23.06 -19.84 -3.83
C GLY A 399 24.53 -19.63 -4.16
N TRP A 400 25.21 -18.91 -3.28
CA TRP A 400 26.64 -18.63 -3.38
C TRP A 400 27.32 -18.83 -2.03
N ALA A 401 28.62 -19.15 -2.06
CA ALA A 401 29.41 -19.18 -0.83
C ALA A 401 29.31 -17.85 -0.08
N ASN A 402 29.04 -17.93 1.23
CA ASN A 402 28.90 -16.79 2.14
C ASN A 402 27.75 -15.82 1.78
N ASP A 403 26.66 -16.32 1.19
CA ASP A 403 25.49 -15.50 0.85
C ASP A 403 24.57 -15.19 2.05
N GLY A 404 24.86 -15.69 3.26
CA GLY A 404 24.07 -15.45 4.48
C GLY A 404 22.76 -16.21 4.58
N THR A 405 22.36 -16.94 3.54
CA THR A 405 21.21 -17.86 3.58
C THR A 405 21.58 -19.16 4.28
N LEU A 406 20.57 -19.95 4.67
CA LEU A 406 20.82 -21.25 5.29
C LEU A 406 21.62 -22.14 4.32
N ASN A 407 22.81 -22.56 4.77
CA ASN A 407 23.75 -23.40 4.02
C ASN A 407 24.19 -22.84 2.65
N ASN A 408 24.19 -21.51 2.46
CA ASN A 408 24.66 -20.88 1.22
C ASN A 408 23.89 -21.34 -0.03
N GLN A 409 22.57 -21.55 0.11
CA GLN A 409 21.72 -22.13 -0.95
C GLN A 409 20.89 -21.07 -1.70
N GLY A 410 21.01 -19.80 -1.35
CA GLY A 410 20.17 -18.74 -1.87
C GLY A 410 18.73 -18.85 -1.37
N TYR A 411 17.91 -17.86 -1.72
CA TYR A 411 16.47 -17.93 -1.51
C TYR A 411 15.80 -18.71 -2.64
N SER A 412 14.82 -19.54 -2.30
CA SER A 412 14.02 -20.31 -3.24
C SER A 412 13.21 -19.39 -4.14
N SER A 413 13.18 -19.67 -5.46
CA SER A 413 12.24 -19.06 -6.41
C SER A 413 10.99 -19.91 -6.64
N THR A 414 10.72 -20.91 -5.79
CA THR A 414 9.56 -21.80 -5.96
C THR A 414 8.26 -20.98 -5.94
N PRO A 415 7.40 -21.09 -6.98
CA PRO A 415 6.13 -20.37 -7.02
C PRO A 415 5.24 -20.71 -5.82
N TRP A 416 4.47 -19.71 -5.34
CA TRP A 416 3.54 -19.94 -4.23
C TRP A 416 2.44 -20.92 -4.64
N GLN A 417 2.14 -21.86 -3.74
CA GLN A 417 1.04 -22.79 -3.93
C GLN A 417 -0.29 -22.06 -3.83
N VAL A 418 -1.24 -22.42 -4.68
CA VAL A 418 -2.59 -21.85 -4.69
C VAL A 418 -3.57 -22.87 -4.13
N THR A 419 -4.33 -22.47 -3.11
CA THR A 419 -5.48 -23.22 -2.59
C THR A 419 -6.73 -22.39 -2.77
N GLN A 420 -7.72 -22.93 -3.48
CA GLN A 420 -9.05 -22.34 -3.61
C GLN A 420 -10.05 -23.15 -2.76
N ASP A 421 -10.60 -22.48 -1.75
CA ASP A 421 -11.69 -22.99 -0.93
C ASP A 421 -12.99 -22.27 -1.27
N ALA A 422 -14.12 -22.73 -0.72
CA ALA A 422 -15.44 -22.17 -1.01
C ALA A 422 -15.60 -20.67 -0.63
N GLY A 423 -14.76 -20.15 0.27
CA GLY A 423 -14.83 -18.77 0.77
C GLY A 423 -13.56 -17.96 0.56
N SER A 424 -12.52 -18.50 -0.09
CA SER A 424 -11.25 -17.79 -0.28
C SER A 424 -10.36 -18.43 -1.34
N ILE A 425 -9.51 -17.61 -1.94
CA ILE A 425 -8.31 -18.06 -2.65
C ILE A 425 -7.08 -17.63 -1.86
N THR A 426 -6.15 -18.56 -1.66
CA THR A 426 -4.94 -18.34 -0.85
C THR A 426 -3.71 -18.75 -1.63
N TRP A 427 -2.69 -17.90 -1.61
CA TRP A 427 -1.34 -18.21 -2.06
C TRP A 427 -0.43 -18.29 -0.84
N ASN A 428 0.46 -19.27 -0.79
CA ASN A 428 1.50 -19.34 0.24
C ASN A 428 2.78 -20.06 -0.24
N CYS A 429 3.91 -19.69 0.34
CA CYS A 429 5.13 -20.51 0.32
C CYS A 429 5.19 -21.46 1.53
N GLU A 430 6.26 -22.25 1.60
CA GLU A 430 6.60 -23.08 2.76
C GLU A 430 6.76 -22.22 4.02
N THR A 431 6.50 -22.80 5.20
CA THR A 431 6.75 -22.12 6.49
C THR A 431 8.24 -21.99 6.77
N PHE A 432 8.63 -21.05 7.62
CA PHE A 432 10.03 -20.90 8.05
C PHE A 432 10.59 -22.18 8.69
N ALA A 433 9.74 -22.94 9.40
CA ALA A 433 10.11 -24.23 10.00
C ALA A 433 10.38 -25.32 8.95
N GLN A 434 9.73 -25.27 7.79
CA GLN A 434 9.93 -26.21 6.69
C GLN A 434 11.14 -25.82 5.83
N ASN A 435 11.26 -24.54 5.50
CA ASN A 435 12.32 -24.02 4.66
C ASN A 435 12.63 -22.56 5.03
N GLN A 436 13.74 -22.31 5.71
CA GLN A 436 14.15 -20.95 6.08
C GLN A 436 14.48 -20.07 4.87
N ASN A 437 14.84 -20.70 3.75
CA ASN A 437 15.12 -20.06 2.47
C ASN A 437 13.88 -20.03 1.56
N ALA A 438 12.67 -20.31 2.07
CA ALA A 438 11.46 -20.27 1.26
C ALA A 438 11.28 -18.91 0.57
N ASN A 439 10.49 -18.93 -0.51
CA ASN A 439 10.19 -17.79 -1.37
C ASN A 439 9.26 -16.77 -0.68
N ALA A 440 9.56 -16.34 0.54
CA ALA A 440 8.78 -15.33 1.26
C ALA A 440 8.98 -13.94 0.62
N ILE A 441 8.02 -13.04 0.79
CA ILE A 441 8.19 -11.61 0.41
C ILE A 441 9.13 -10.97 1.43
N ARG A 442 10.42 -10.89 1.07
CA ARG A 442 11.49 -10.29 1.88
C ARG A 442 11.66 -8.82 1.55
N PHE A 443 12.43 -8.10 2.36
CA PHE A 443 12.59 -6.66 2.19
C PHE A 443 13.12 -6.27 0.81
N GLY A 444 12.63 -5.14 0.33
CA GLY A 444 12.81 -4.64 -1.02
C GLY A 444 12.29 -5.59 -2.12
N THR A 445 11.28 -6.43 -1.83
CA THR A 445 10.63 -7.26 -2.87
C THR A 445 9.11 -7.09 -2.93
N LEU A 446 8.53 -7.18 -4.14
CA LEU A 446 7.11 -7.02 -4.47
C LEU A 446 6.59 -8.23 -5.23
N TYR A 447 5.55 -8.88 -4.71
CA TYR A 447 4.92 -10.04 -5.33
C TYR A 447 3.49 -9.70 -5.76
N ASN A 448 3.06 -10.30 -6.87
CA ASN A 448 1.74 -10.08 -7.45
C ASN A 448 0.86 -11.33 -7.36
N PHE A 449 -0.42 -11.10 -7.12
CA PHE A 449 -1.46 -12.13 -7.06
C PHE A 449 -2.65 -11.64 -7.88
N ARG A 450 -3.20 -12.52 -8.73
CA ARG A 450 -4.26 -12.10 -9.65
C ARG A 450 -5.15 -13.24 -10.08
N PHE A 451 -6.36 -12.89 -10.47
CA PHE A 451 -7.36 -13.75 -11.06
C PHE A 451 -8.46 -12.90 -11.71
N ASP A 452 -9.23 -13.54 -12.58
CA ASP A 452 -10.49 -13.00 -13.08
C ASP A 452 -11.65 -13.60 -12.28
N ALA A 453 -12.72 -12.83 -12.07
CA ALA A 453 -13.95 -13.31 -11.46
C ALA A 453 -15.18 -12.88 -12.25
N ASP A 454 -16.27 -13.63 -12.08
CA ASP A 454 -17.60 -13.34 -12.63
C ASP A 454 -18.45 -12.42 -11.74
N GLN A 455 -17.86 -11.83 -10.70
CA GLN A 455 -18.52 -10.92 -9.78
C GLN A 455 -17.78 -9.58 -9.63
N PRO A 456 -18.52 -8.47 -9.45
CA PRO A 456 -17.96 -7.15 -9.26
C PRO A 456 -17.23 -6.99 -7.92
N PRO A 457 -16.32 -6.01 -7.81
CA PRO A 457 -15.62 -5.73 -6.57
C PRO A 457 -16.55 -5.22 -5.49
N GLN A 458 -16.31 -5.67 -4.26
CA GLN A 458 -16.81 -5.07 -3.03
C GLN A 458 -15.68 -4.92 -2.02
N SER A 459 -15.83 -3.96 -1.12
CA SER A 459 -14.90 -3.78 0.00
C SER A 459 -14.85 -5.04 0.87
N ALA A 460 -13.65 -5.55 1.07
CA ALA A 460 -13.39 -6.74 1.86
C ALA A 460 -12.04 -6.63 2.57
N ASN A 461 -11.72 -7.61 3.41
CA ASN A 461 -10.43 -7.71 4.05
C ASN A 461 -9.73 -9.00 3.59
N ALA A 462 -8.54 -8.86 3.02
CA ALA A 462 -7.63 -9.97 2.80
C ALA A 462 -6.86 -10.28 4.09
N THR A 463 -6.29 -11.48 4.17
CA THR A 463 -5.40 -11.88 5.27
C THR A 463 -3.97 -12.04 4.75
N ALA A 464 -3.02 -11.34 5.37
CA ALA A 464 -1.58 -11.50 5.12
C ALA A 464 -0.94 -12.23 6.31
N GLY A 465 -0.26 -13.35 6.04
CA GLY A 465 0.43 -14.15 7.05
C GLY A 465 1.94 -13.91 7.00
N PHE A 466 2.58 -13.79 8.16
CA PHE A 466 4.01 -13.52 8.27
C PHE A 466 4.86 -14.78 8.24
N PHE A 467 6.10 -14.66 7.74
CA PHE A 467 6.99 -15.79 7.54
C PHE A 467 7.80 -16.16 8.79
N LYS A 468 8.32 -15.17 9.52
CA LYS A 468 9.05 -15.38 10.77
C LYS A 468 8.10 -15.39 11.97
N THR A 469 8.01 -14.28 12.69
CA THR A 469 7.20 -14.13 13.91
C THR A 469 5.96 -13.27 13.64
N GLY A 470 4.98 -13.36 14.54
CA GLY A 470 3.74 -12.59 14.48
C GLY A 470 2.53 -13.40 13.99
N SER A 471 1.33 -12.91 14.29
CA SER A 471 0.08 -13.48 13.80
C SER A 471 -0.33 -12.84 12.47
N PRO A 472 -1.07 -13.55 11.60
CA PRO A 472 -1.63 -12.95 10.40
C PRO A 472 -2.48 -11.71 10.71
N ILE A 473 -2.48 -10.76 9.77
CA ILE A 473 -3.24 -9.51 9.89
C ILE A 473 -4.23 -9.38 8.73
N THR A 474 -5.29 -8.60 8.95
CA THR A 474 -6.26 -8.25 7.92
C THR A 474 -5.91 -6.92 7.26
N VAL A 475 -6.02 -6.83 5.94
CA VAL A 475 -5.80 -5.61 5.16
C VAL A 475 -6.97 -5.32 4.23
N ALA A 476 -7.37 -4.06 4.13
CA ALA A 476 -8.49 -3.64 3.30
C ALA A 476 -8.16 -3.74 1.81
N ILE A 477 -9.06 -4.38 1.06
CA ILE A 477 -8.97 -4.57 -0.39
C ILE A 477 -10.34 -4.47 -1.06
N GLN A 478 -10.37 -4.59 -2.38
CA GLN A 478 -11.57 -4.97 -3.13
C GLN A 478 -11.48 -6.46 -3.49
N ALA A 479 -12.57 -7.21 -3.32
CA ALA A 479 -12.66 -8.64 -3.62
C ALA A 479 -14.02 -8.98 -4.29
N PRO A 480 -14.14 -10.08 -5.03
CA PRO A 480 -15.42 -10.48 -5.63
C PRO A 480 -16.40 -10.91 -4.55
N ALA A 481 -17.56 -10.26 -4.51
CA ALA A 481 -18.67 -10.68 -3.66
C ALA A 481 -19.72 -11.40 -4.48
N GLY A 482 -20.25 -12.50 -3.96
CA GLY A 482 -21.41 -13.17 -4.54
C GLY A 482 -22.59 -12.20 -4.59
N ALA A 483 -23.49 -12.40 -5.55
CA ALA A 483 -24.76 -11.68 -5.54
C ALA A 483 -25.41 -11.87 -4.17
N SER A 484 -25.50 -10.80 -3.36
CA SER A 484 -26.41 -10.81 -2.22
C SER A 484 -27.77 -11.22 -2.77
N PRO A 485 -28.50 -12.16 -2.14
CA PRO A 485 -29.87 -12.40 -2.55
C PRO A 485 -30.57 -11.05 -2.49
N THR A 486 -31.04 -10.57 -3.63
CA THR A 486 -31.94 -9.42 -3.68
C THR A 486 -33.02 -9.73 -2.65
N PRO A 487 -33.25 -8.90 -1.61
CA PRO A 487 -34.31 -9.16 -0.67
C PRO A 487 -35.58 -9.28 -1.51
N THR A 488 -36.14 -10.50 -1.54
CA THR A 488 -37.44 -10.69 -2.17
C THR A 488 -38.37 -9.75 -1.41
N PRO A 489 -39.05 -8.80 -2.08
CA PRO A 489 -39.94 -7.91 -1.37
C PRO A 489 -40.90 -8.77 -0.58
N THR A 490 -40.84 -8.66 0.75
CA THR A 490 -41.81 -9.28 1.64
C THR A 490 -43.17 -8.91 1.08
N ALA A 491 -43.95 -9.91 0.65
CA ALA A 491 -45.28 -9.67 0.11
C ALA A 491 -46.02 -8.80 1.12
N THR A 492 -46.34 -7.56 0.72
CA THR A 492 -47.16 -6.67 1.52
C THR A 492 -48.42 -7.44 1.85
N ALA A 493 -48.65 -7.71 3.15
CA ALA A 493 -49.86 -8.37 3.59
C ALA A 493 -51.04 -7.60 3.00
N THR A 494 -51.80 -8.25 2.12
CA THR A 494 -53.03 -7.70 1.57
C THR A 494 -53.90 -7.31 2.76
N THR A 495 -54.26 -6.03 2.83
CA THR A 495 -55.15 -5.53 3.87
C THR A 495 -56.41 -6.39 3.87
N THR A 496 -56.62 -7.11 4.97
CA THR A 496 -57.91 -7.78 5.21
C THR A 496 -58.97 -6.68 5.20
N PRO A 497 -60.05 -6.81 4.40
CA PRO A 497 -61.08 -5.78 4.32
C PRO A 497 -61.72 -5.58 5.71
N THR A 498 -61.68 -4.33 6.18
CA THR A 498 -62.39 -3.87 7.38
C THR A 498 -63.88 -4.23 7.26
N PRO A 499 -64.50 -4.87 8.26
CA PRO A 499 -65.93 -5.14 8.23
C PRO A 499 -66.72 -3.83 8.22
N THR A 500 -67.62 -3.70 7.23
CA THR A 500 -68.56 -2.59 7.07
C THR A 500 -69.44 -2.44 8.32
N PRO A 501 -69.61 -1.23 8.88
CA PRO A 501 -70.52 -1.01 10.00
C PRO A 501 -71.97 -1.30 9.57
N THR A 502 -72.63 -2.19 10.31
CA THR A 502 -74.05 -2.52 10.13
C THR A 502 -74.92 -1.33 10.53
N ALA A 503 -75.90 -1.00 9.68
CA ALA A 503 -76.82 0.11 9.88
C ALA A 503 -77.71 -0.07 11.13
N THR A 504 -77.80 0.99 11.93
CA THR A 504 -78.73 1.15 13.05
C THR A 504 -80.18 1.23 12.54
N PRO A 505 -81.11 0.37 12.98
CA PRO A 505 -82.53 0.51 12.66
C PRO A 505 -83.24 1.49 13.60
N THR A 506 -84.04 2.37 12.99
CA THR A 506 -84.97 3.33 13.60
C THR A 506 -86.08 2.63 14.41
N PRO A 507 -86.51 3.14 15.57
CA PRO A 507 -87.53 2.51 16.40
C PRO A 507 -88.95 2.71 15.85
N THR A 508 -89.76 1.65 15.89
CA THR A 508 -91.22 1.72 15.76
C THR A 508 -91.85 1.15 17.02
N ALA A 509 -92.90 1.84 17.47
CA ALA A 509 -93.56 1.66 18.75
C ALA A 509 -94.57 0.49 18.80
N THR A 510 -95.18 0.34 19.99
CA THR A 510 -96.53 -0.22 20.31
C THR A 510 -96.53 -1.68 20.84
N PRO A 511 -97.59 -2.16 21.56
CA PRO A 511 -98.00 -1.86 22.94
C PRO A 511 -98.17 -3.10 23.88
N ALA A 512 -98.24 -2.81 25.19
CA ALA A 512 -99.02 -3.37 26.32
C ALA A 512 -99.30 -4.90 26.51
N PRO A 513 -99.40 -5.38 27.77
CA PRO A 513 -98.93 -6.71 28.17
C PRO A 513 -100.02 -7.74 28.57
N ARG A 514 -99.68 -9.04 28.55
CA ARG A 514 -100.40 -10.12 29.26
C ARG A 514 -99.51 -11.36 29.51
N PRO A 515 -99.85 -12.31 30.42
CA PRO A 515 -99.18 -12.43 31.69
C PRO A 515 -98.43 -13.78 31.92
N ILE A 516 -97.61 -13.72 32.96
CA ILE A 516 -96.71 -14.72 33.57
C ILE A 516 -97.34 -16.11 33.81
N PRO A 517 -96.53 -17.18 33.62
CA PRO A 517 -96.61 -18.36 34.47
C PRO A 517 -95.33 -18.57 35.30
N THR A 518 -95.57 -18.83 36.57
CA THR A 518 -94.67 -19.19 37.67
C THR A 518 -93.94 -20.53 37.46
N PRO A 519 -92.65 -20.62 37.79
CA PRO A 519 -92.03 -21.90 38.17
C PRO A 519 -91.98 -22.09 39.69
N LYS A 520 -92.33 -23.32 40.09
CA LYS A 520 -92.46 -23.83 41.46
C LYS A 520 -91.08 -24.08 42.12
N PRO A 521 -90.95 -23.90 43.45
CA PRO A 521 -89.68 -23.99 44.17
C PRO A 521 -89.40 -25.39 44.73
N ARG A 522 -88.12 -25.72 44.99
CA ARG A 522 -87.57 -26.59 46.06
C ARG A 522 -86.10 -26.89 45.73
N HIS A 523 -85.13 -26.97 46.64
CA HIS A 523 -85.03 -26.74 48.08
C HIS A 523 -83.53 -26.54 48.39
N PRO A 524 -83.17 -25.96 49.55
CA PRO A 524 -81.83 -25.54 49.94
C PRO A 524 -81.15 -26.57 50.83
N THR A 525 -79.83 -26.54 50.99
CA THR A 525 -79.12 -26.81 52.27
C THR A 525 -77.60 -26.52 52.15
N PRO A 526 -76.88 -26.30 53.27
CA PRO A 526 -76.30 -24.99 53.57
C PRO A 526 -74.80 -25.10 54.02
N PRO A 527 -74.15 -24.03 54.54
CA PRO A 527 -72.72 -23.95 54.93
C PRO A 527 -72.56 -24.38 56.42
N PRO A 528 -71.50 -24.05 57.24
CA PRO A 528 -70.35 -23.15 57.03
C PRO A 528 -68.99 -23.52 57.71
N ARG A 529 -68.05 -22.55 57.57
CA ARG A 529 -67.14 -22.00 58.60
C ARG A 529 -65.75 -22.66 58.75
N PRO A 530 -64.79 -21.98 59.41
CA PRO A 530 -64.38 -20.56 59.38
C PRO A 530 -63.10 -20.34 58.58
#